data_AF-A0A930Y333-F1
#
_entry.id   AF-A0A930Y333-F1
#
_cell.length_a   1.000
_cell.length_b   1.000
_cell.length_c   1.000
_cell.angle_alpha   90.00
_cell.angle_beta   90.00
_cell.angle_gamma   90.00
#
_symmetry.space_group_name_H-M   'P 1'
#
loop_
_entity.id
_entity.type
_entity.pdbx_description
1 polymer ?
#
loop_
_entity_poly.entity_id
_entity_poly.type
_entity_poly.pdbx_seq_one_letter_code
_entity_poly.pdbx_strand_id
1 'polypeptide(L)'
;MRQIAIFADAGYLYAQGAGLVQGASFKPPRMALRLDVRTFMRELVGAARKACPDGQLMRARILRTYWYDDLPMGAEPDPDQMEVAVAPFTKLRLGMNANSGQEEEADSPIASDLIELARNRAITDALILSGNEDMRMGVQIAQSYGVQVHLLGINPGPDSSFAYLVRECDTSRIWGASDIRRFLFLRAQEQSADGPMSSASGIPGVVGGYGPRPSESGIPIPTSPPPMSGEPVWSPASPHSPHGGPGIPMSEPRPGPVGGRWNDLPSEPRPPEIPVSIDVAISQEISAAIARLDEFEIQRLRSTTQMSPNSVPSSLDRPTLARIRNRIRRHLTDSERKLYRGEFMRRLAEMLDGPPPPPPSENFNY
;
A
#
# COMPACT_ATOMS: atom_id res chain seq x y z
N MET A 1 -14.25 -19.27 -19.65
CA MET A 1 -14.47 -17.82 -19.89
C MET A 1 -13.58 -17.08 -18.91
N ARG A 2 -12.82 -16.07 -19.35
CA ARG A 2 -11.95 -15.32 -18.43
C ARG A 2 -12.81 -14.55 -17.42
N GLN A 3 -12.44 -14.62 -16.15
CA GLN A 3 -13.14 -13.99 -15.04
C GLN A 3 -12.13 -13.23 -14.18
N ILE A 4 -12.24 -11.91 -14.20
CA ILE A 4 -11.25 -11.00 -13.60
C ILE A 4 -11.79 -10.44 -12.28
N ALA A 5 -11.01 -10.52 -11.21
CA ALA A 5 -11.20 -9.68 -10.03
C ALA A 5 -10.18 -8.54 -9.99
N ILE A 6 -10.61 -7.39 -9.46
CA ILE A 6 -9.74 -6.23 -9.26
C ILE A 6 -9.58 -6.02 -7.76
N PHE A 7 -8.36 -5.82 -7.30
CA PHE A 7 -8.03 -5.52 -5.91
C PHE A 7 -7.36 -4.15 -5.86
N ALA A 8 -8.01 -3.19 -5.21
CA ALA A 8 -7.57 -1.80 -5.16
C ALA A 8 -7.23 -1.39 -3.73
N ASP A 9 -5.95 -1.09 -3.51
CA ASP A 9 -5.42 -0.54 -2.27
C ASP A 9 -5.60 0.99 -2.28
N ALA A 10 -6.55 1.49 -1.48
CA ALA A 10 -6.84 2.90 -1.39
C ALA A 10 -5.66 3.68 -0.78
N GLY A 11 -5.01 3.12 0.24
CA GLY A 11 -3.85 3.72 0.88
C GLY A 11 -2.75 3.99 -0.13
N TYR A 12 -2.43 2.99 -0.96
CA TYR A 12 -1.48 3.14 -2.06
C TYR A 12 -1.94 4.15 -3.11
N LEU A 13 -3.21 4.11 -3.54
CA LEU A 13 -3.76 5.07 -4.52
C LEU A 13 -3.59 6.51 -4.05
N TYR A 14 -4.06 6.84 -2.84
CA TYR A 14 -3.96 8.20 -2.33
C TYR A 14 -2.52 8.59 -2.05
N ALA A 15 -1.71 7.68 -1.50
CA ALA A 15 -0.31 7.96 -1.22
C ALA A 15 0.50 8.24 -2.50
N GLN A 16 0.37 7.45 -3.57
CA GLN A 16 1.13 7.72 -4.79
C GLN A 16 0.47 8.78 -5.66
N GLY A 17 -0.86 8.77 -5.74
CA GLY A 17 -1.63 9.70 -6.55
C GLY A 17 -1.53 11.15 -6.10
N ALA A 18 -1.41 11.41 -4.80
CA ALA A 18 -1.32 12.76 -4.21
C ALA A 18 -0.26 13.64 -4.91
N GLY A 19 0.94 13.10 -5.15
CA GLY A 19 2.04 13.84 -5.78
C GLY A 19 1.86 14.13 -7.27
N LEU A 20 0.82 13.57 -7.90
CA LEU A 20 0.60 13.63 -9.35
C LEU A 20 -0.60 14.50 -9.72
N VAL A 21 -1.41 14.90 -8.74
CA VAL A 21 -2.58 15.76 -8.94
C VAL A 21 -2.14 17.13 -9.46
N GLN A 22 -2.95 17.72 -10.33
CA GLN A 22 -2.67 19.03 -10.91
C GLN A 22 -2.70 20.12 -9.84
N GLY A 23 -1.71 21.03 -9.88
CA GLY A 23 -1.62 22.17 -8.96
C GLY A 23 -1.04 21.83 -7.57
N ALA A 24 -0.67 20.58 -7.31
CA ALA A 24 -0.03 20.19 -6.07
C ALA A 24 1.46 20.62 -6.06
N SER A 25 1.81 21.65 -5.28
CA SER A 25 3.21 22.04 -5.04
C SER A 25 3.91 21.14 -4.02
N PHE A 26 3.13 20.42 -3.20
CA PHE A 26 3.58 19.44 -2.22
C PHE A 26 2.60 18.26 -2.23
N LYS A 27 2.97 17.11 -1.65
CA LYS A 27 2.10 15.94 -1.55
C LYS A 27 0.92 16.24 -0.59
N PRO A 28 -0.31 16.48 -1.08
CA PRO A 28 -1.44 16.81 -0.22
C PRO A 28 -1.82 15.63 0.68
N PRO A 29 -2.35 15.88 1.88
CA PRO A 29 -2.93 14.82 2.70
C PRO A 29 -4.21 14.26 2.03
N ARG A 30 -4.58 13.02 2.36
CA ARG A 30 -5.78 12.35 1.79
C ARG A 30 -7.05 13.21 1.91
N MET A 31 -7.26 13.87 3.05
CA MET A 31 -8.42 14.73 3.30
C MET A 31 -8.52 15.94 2.34
N ALA A 32 -7.41 16.36 1.73
CA ALA A 32 -7.40 17.41 0.72
C ALA A 32 -7.63 16.87 -0.71
N LEU A 33 -7.80 15.56 -0.86
CA LEU A 33 -8.05 14.89 -2.14
C LEU A 33 -9.51 14.51 -2.27
N ARG A 34 -9.96 14.46 -3.52
CA ARG A 34 -11.28 13.96 -3.92
C ARG A 34 -11.13 13.03 -5.11
N LEU A 35 -11.70 11.85 -4.98
CA LEU A 35 -11.78 10.85 -6.03
C LEU A 35 -13.09 11.01 -6.82
N ASP A 36 -13.00 11.07 -8.14
CA ASP A 36 -14.12 10.75 -9.03
C ASP A 36 -14.20 9.23 -9.16
N VAL A 37 -15.00 8.62 -8.28
CA VAL A 37 -15.17 7.17 -8.17
C VAL A 37 -15.65 6.57 -9.49
N ARG A 38 -16.58 7.23 -10.19
CA ARG A 38 -17.10 6.74 -11.47
C ARG A 38 -16.01 6.65 -12.53
N THR A 39 -15.22 7.71 -12.68
CA THR A 39 -14.11 7.71 -13.66
C THR A 39 -13.02 6.74 -13.25
N PHE A 40 -12.65 6.70 -11.98
CA PHE A 40 -11.67 5.76 -11.47
C PHE A 40 -12.05 4.29 -11.73
N MET A 41 -13.28 3.89 -11.40
CA MET A 41 -13.76 2.52 -11.61
C MET A 41 -13.76 2.13 -13.09
N ARG A 42 -14.11 3.07 -13.97
CA ARG A 42 -14.06 2.88 -15.43
C ARG A 42 -12.61 2.66 -15.91
N GLU A 43 -11.67 3.48 -15.45
CA GLU A 43 -10.25 3.35 -15.81
C GLU A 43 -9.64 2.05 -15.26
N LEU A 44 -9.97 1.64 -14.03
CA LEU A 44 -9.55 0.35 -13.45
C LEU A 44 -10.04 -0.83 -14.29
N VAL A 45 -11.32 -0.87 -14.64
CA VAL A 45 -11.88 -1.92 -15.51
C VAL A 45 -11.21 -1.91 -16.89
N GLY A 46 -10.92 -0.72 -17.42
CA GLY A 46 -10.15 -0.56 -18.65
C GLY A 46 -8.74 -1.14 -18.55
N ALA A 47 -8.03 -0.88 -17.45
CA ALA A 47 -6.70 -1.41 -17.19
C ALA A 47 -6.71 -2.94 -17.04
N ALA A 48 -7.70 -3.48 -16.32
CA ALA A 48 -7.88 -4.93 -16.12
C ALA A 48 -8.08 -5.64 -17.47
N ARG A 49 -8.99 -5.12 -18.30
CA ARG A 49 -9.24 -5.68 -19.64
C ARG A 49 -8.02 -5.62 -20.54
N LYS A 50 -7.27 -4.52 -20.51
CA LYS A 50 -6.03 -4.40 -21.29
C LYS A 50 -4.96 -5.38 -20.83
N ALA A 51 -4.96 -5.82 -19.56
CA ALA A 51 -3.91 -6.68 -19.00
C ALA A 51 -3.93 -8.10 -19.55
N CYS A 52 -5.09 -8.58 -19.95
CA CYS A 52 -5.25 -9.89 -20.58
C CYS A 52 -4.74 -9.87 -22.04
N PRO A 53 -3.68 -10.62 -22.41
CA PRO A 53 -2.96 -10.41 -23.68
C PRO A 53 -3.65 -10.82 -25.00
N ASP A 54 -4.79 -11.51 -25.03
CA ASP A 54 -5.13 -12.33 -26.23
C ASP A 54 -6.26 -11.83 -27.14
N GLY A 55 -6.51 -10.53 -27.26
CA GLY A 55 -7.59 -10.02 -28.13
C GLY A 55 -9.02 -10.48 -27.73
N GLN A 56 -9.14 -11.31 -26.69
CA GLN A 56 -10.37 -11.79 -26.08
C GLN A 56 -10.94 -10.79 -25.06
N LEU A 57 -10.60 -9.51 -25.18
CA LEU A 57 -11.13 -8.43 -24.33
C LEU A 57 -12.67 -8.44 -24.29
N MET A 58 -13.32 -8.83 -25.39
CA MET A 58 -14.78 -8.94 -25.50
C MET A 58 -15.40 -10.09 -24.70
N ARG A 59 -14.60 -11.03 -24.16
CA ARG A 59 -15.07 -12.23 -23.44
C ARG A 59 -14.64 -12.30 -21.98
N ALA A 60 -13.88 -11.33 -21.49
CA ALA A 60 -13.47 -11.28 -20.09
C ALA A 60 -14.58 -10.63 -19.23
N ARG A 61 -15.15 -11.41 -18.31
CA ARG A 61 -16.14 -10.93 -17.34
C ARG A 61 -15.42 -10.31 -16.14
N ILE A 62 -15.76 -9.07 -15.80
CA ILE A 62 -15.38 -8.50 -14.50
C ILE A 62 -16.29 -9.14 -13.44
N LEU A 63 -15.69 -9.86 -12.50
CA LEU A 63 -16.42 -10.43 -11.36
C LEU A 63 -16.80 -9.32 -10.38
N ARG A 64 -15.79 -8.63 -9.84
CA ARG A 64 -15.94 -7.60 -8.81
C ARG A 64 -14.65 -6.80 -8.65
N THR A 65 -14.79 -5.53 -8.27
CA THR A 65 -13.71 -4.71 -7.72
C THR A 65 -13.79 -4.75 -6.19
N TYR A 66 -12.74 -5.24 -5.55
CA TYR A 66 -12.56 -5.19 -4.09
C TYR A 66 -11.72 -3.96 -3.76
N TRP A 67 -12.31 -3.04 -3.01
CA TRP A 67 -11.67 -1.81 -2.57
C TRP A 67 -11.33 -1.94 -1.09
N TYR A 68 -10.05 -1.80 -0.77
CA TYR A 68 -9.52 -1.91 0.58
C TYR A 68 -9.13 -0.53 1.06
N ASP A 69 -9.73 -0.12 2.17
CA ASP A 69 -9.52 1.20 2.75
C ASP A 69 -9.50 1.10 4.26
N ASP A 70 -8.98 2.13 4.90
CA ASP A 70 -8.92 2.19 6.35
C ASP A 70 -10.07 3.01 6.89
N LEU A 71 -10.65 2.55 8.00
CA LEU A 71 -11.57 3.34 8.80
C LEU A 71 -11.06 3.36 10.26
N PRO A 72 -10.60 4.52 10.75
CA PRO A 72 -10.24 4.66 12.15
C PRO A 72 -11.41 4.28 13.07
N MET A 73 -11.09 3.68 14.22
CA MET A 73 -12.12 3.27 15.18
C MET A 73 -12.95 4.47 15.64
N GLY A 74 -14.28 4.35 15.51
CA GLY A 74 -15.23 5.41 15.87
C GLY A 74 -15.36 6.54 14.84
N ALA A 75 -14.67 6.47 13.69
CA ALA A 75 -14.88 7.39 12.59
C ALA A 75 -16.05 6.94 11.71
N GLU A 76 -16.71 7.92 11.09
CA GLU A 76 -17.63 7.67 9.97
C GLU A 76 -16.84 7.55 8.67
N PRO A 77 -17.31 6.75 7.69
CA PRO A 77 -16.62 6.66 6.41
C PRO A 77 -16.63 8.02 5.69
N ASP A 78 -15.62 8.27 4.86
CA ASP A 78 -15.48 9.53 4.12
C ASP A 78 -16.36 9.56 2.84
N PRO A 79 -16.66 10.73 2.24
CA PRO A 79 -17.51 10.81 1.05
C PRO A 79 -17.10 9.90 -0.10
N ASP A 80 -15.79 9.71 -0.30
CA ASP A 80 -15.27 8.88 -1.38
C ASP A 80 -15.49 7.39 -1.02
N GLN A 81 -15.34 7.01 0.26
CA GLN A 81 -15.70 5.68 0.76
C GLN A 81 -17.20 5.38 0.59
N MET A 82 -18.10 6.31 0.93
CA MET A 82 -19.54 6.12 0.69
C MET A 82 -19.86 5.95 -0.79
N GLU A 83 -19.26 6.75 -1.66
CA GLU A 83 -19.49 6.67 -3.11
C GLU A 83 -18.94 5.34 -3.68
N VAL A 84 -17.78 4.88 -3.21
CA VAL A 84 -17.23 3.54 -3.53
C VAL A 84 -18.16 2.42 -3.05
N ALA A 85 -18.75 2.54 -1.86
CA ALA A 85 -19.61 1.50 -1.27
C ALA A 85 -20.86 1.19 -2.11
N VAL A 86 -21.37 2.18 -2.84
CA VAL A 86 -22.55 2.05 -3.71
C VAL A 86 -22.20 1.91 -5.20
N ALA A 87 -20.90 1.90 -5.55
CA ALA A 87 -20.47 1.76 -6.93
C ALA A 87 -20.81 0.36 -7.50
N PRO A 88 -21.27 0.26 -8.77
CA PRO A 88 -21.63 -1.02 -9.37
C PRO A 88 -20.47 -2.01 -9.39
N PHE A 89 -20.75 -3.28 -9.03
CA PHE A 89 -19.76 -4.36 -8.98
C PHE A 89 -18.55 -4.08 -8.08
N THR A 90 -18.71 -3.20 -7.10
CA THR A 90 -17.66 -2.85 -6.14
C THR A 90 -18.03 -3.35 -4.75
N LYS A 91 -17.02 -3.79 -3.98
CA LYS A 91 -17.15 -4.09 -2.56
C LYS A 91 -16.12 -3.31 -1.79
N LEU A 92 -16.60 -2.36 -0.98
CA LEU A 92 -15.81 -1.70 0.04
C LEU A 92 -15.52 -2.67 1.20
N ARG A 93 -14.24 -2.78 1.56
CA ARG A 93 -13.73 -3.50 2.74
C ARG A 93 -12.95 -2.48 3.57
N LEU A 94 -13.46 -2.18 4.76
CA LEU A 94 -12.82 -1.27 5.68
C LEU A 94 -12.01 -2.06 6.70
N GLY A 95 -10.70 -1.85 6.69
CA GLY A 95 -9.81 -2.30 7.75
C GLY A 95 -10.00 -1.42 8.98
N MET A 96 -10.04 -2.01 10.17
CA MET A 96 -9.88 -1.25 11.40
C MET A 96 -8.40 -0.96 11.59
N ASN A 97 -8.02 0.31 11.58
CA ASN A 97 -6.69 0.71 12.04
C ASN A 97 -6.66 0.50 13.55
N ALA A 98 -6.17 -0.67 13.98
CA ALA A 98 -5.88 -0.92 15.38
C ALA A 98 -4.79 0.07 15.79
N ASN A 99 -5.13 1.00 16.67
CA ASN A 99 -4.22 2.00 17.21
C ASN A 99 -3.17 1.40 18.17
N SER A 100 -2.93 0.08 18.10
CA SER A 100 -1.97 -0.64 18.92
C SER A 100 -0.69 -0.83 18.13
N GLY A 101 0.41 -0.28 18.62
CA GLY A 101 1.77 -0.47 18.09
C GLY A 101 2.31 -1.91 18.21
N GLN A 102 1.48 -2.89 17.91
CA GLN A 102 1.86 -4.26 17.59
C GLN A 102 1.97 -4.35 16.08
N GLU A 103 3.20 -4.25 15.61
CA GLU A 103 3.61 -4.69 14.28
C GLU A 103 3.56 -6.23 14.25
N GLU A 104 2.40 -6.83 14.46
CA GLU A 104 2.18 -8.23 14.07
C GLU A 104 2.20 -8.27 12.54
N GLU A 105 2.91 -9.26 11.98
CA GLU A 105 2.85 -9.63 10.57
C GLU A 105 1.41 -10.07 10.22
N ALA A 106 0.50 -9.12 10.14
CA ALA A 106 -0.88 -9.37 9.75
C ALA A 106 -0.87 -9.63 8.24
N ASP A 107 -1.32 -10.82 7.84
CA ASP A 107 -1.57 -11.15 6.44
C ASP A 107 -2.39 -10.03 5.81
N SER A 108 -1.88 -9.44 4.72
CA SER A 108 -2.61 -8.38 4.04
C SER A 108 -3.98 -8.91 3.61
N PRO A 109 -5.10 -8.22 3.96
CA PRO A 109 -6.46 -8.69 3.64
C PRO A 109 -6.68 -8.86 2.13
N ILE A 110 -5.90 -8.15 1.32
CA ILE A 110 -5.86 -8.29 -0.13
C ILE A 110 -5.32 -9.68 -0.53
N ALA A 111 -4.25 -10.16 0.12
CA ALA A 111 -3.63 -11.45 -0.14
C ALA A 111 -4.61 -12.57 0.18
N SER A 112 -5.24 -12.50 1.35
CA SER A 112 -6.18 -13.51 1.82
C SER A 112 -7.33 -13.68 0.83
N ASP A 113 -7.95 -12.58 0.39
CA ASP A 113 -9.05 -12.63 -0.57
C ASP A 113 -8.59 -13.11 -1.97
N LEU A 114 -7.40 -12.70 -2.42
CA LEU A 114 -6.81 -13.17 -3.67
C LEU A 114 -6.64 -14.70 -3.64
N ILE A 115 -6.04 -15.22 -2.57
CA ILE A 115 -5.84 -16.66 -2.36
C ILE A 115 -7.18 -17.38 -2.30
N GLU A 116 -8.16 -16.85 -1.59
CA GLU A 116 -9.47 -17.47 -1.44
C GLU A 116 -10.21 -17.57 -2.79
N LEU A 117 -10.22 -16.50 -3.58
CA LEU A 117 -10.84 -16.52 -4.91
C LEU A 117 -10.09 -17.46 -5.87
N ALA A 118 -8.77 -17.50 -5.79
CA ALA A 118 -7.93 -18.40 -6.59
C ALA A 118 -8.19 -19.87 -6.23
N ARG A 119 -8.15 -20.21 -4.93
CA ARG A 119 -8.39 -21.56 -4.41
C ARG A 119 -9.76 -22.09 -4.81
N ASN A 120 -10.79 -21.25 -4.75
CA ASN A 120 -12.14 -21.61 -5.15
C ASN A 120 -12.37 -21.58 -6.66
N ARG A 121 -11.33 -21.29 -7.46
CA ARG A 121 -11.40 -21.15 -8.93
C ARG A 121 -12.47 -20.16 -9.38
N ALA A 122 -12.71 -19.12 -8.57
CA ALA A 122 -13.70 -18.10 -8.84
C ALA A 122 -13.21 -17.04 -9.85
N ILE A 123 -11.90 -16.98 -10.07
CA ILE A 123 -11.23 -16.05 -10.99
C ILE A 123 -10.18 -16.80 -11.81
N THR A 124 -9.91 -16.29 -13.01
CA THR A 124 -8.78 -16.73 -13.85
C THR A 124 -7.69 -15.68 -13.90
N ASP A 125 -8.04 -14.42 -13.66
CA ASP A 125 -7.13 -13.29 -13.74
C ASP A 125 -7.39 -12.34 -12.54
N ALA A 126 -6.34 -11.72 -12.03
CA ALA A 126 -6.43 -10.69 -11.00
C ALA A 126 -5.69 -9.42 -11.44
N LEU A 127 -6.31 -8.25 -11.28
CA LEU A 127 -5.61 -6.96 -11.36
C LEU A 127 -5.39 -6.45 -9.94
N ILE A 128 -4.16 -6.18 -9.54
CA ILE A 128 -3.80 -5.61 -8.24
C ILE A 128 -3.29 -4.19 -8.45
N LEU A 129 -3.99 -3.20 -7.89
CA LEU A 129 -3.49 -1.85 -7.72
C LEU A 129 -2.90 -1.74 -6.31
N SER A 130 -1.58 -1.93 -6.18
CA SER A 130 -0.85 -1.78 -4.92
C SER A 130 0.66 -1.63 -5.18
N GLY A 131 1.38 -1.16 -4.17
CA GLY A 131 2.84 -1.19 -4.09
C GLY A 131 3.34 -1.91 -2.84
N ASN A 132 2.48 -2.65 -2.15
CA ASN A 132 2.84 -3.38 -0.94
C ASN A 132 3.59 -4.69 -1.27
N GLU A 133 4.80 -4.85 -0.73
CA GLU A 133 5.63 -6.05 -0.90
C GLU A 133 5.02 -7.29 -0.24
N ASP A 134 4.21 -7.11 0.81
CA ASP A 134 3.56 -8.21 1.55
C ASP A 134 2.65 -9.04 0.63
N MET A 135 2.31 -8.50 -0.55
CA MET A 135 1.53 -9.20 -1.57
C MET A 135 2.27 -10.33 -2.26
N ARG A 136 3.60 -10.38 -2.21
CA ARG A 136 4.38 -11.35 -2.99
C ARG A 136 3.99 -12.80 -2.69
N MET A 137 3.87 -13.15 -1.40
CA MET A 137 3.44 -14.51 -1.01
C MET A 137 2.02 -14.81 -1.49
N GLY A 138 1.10 -13.85 -1.38
CA GLY A 138 -0.27 -14.00 -1.89
C GLY A 138 -0.33 -14.24 -3.40
N VAL A 139 0.50 -13.52 -4.17
CA VAL A 139 0.62 -13.69 -5.62
C VAL A 139 1.12 -15.09 -5.97
N GLN A 140 2.20 -15.55 -5.34
CA GLN A 140 2.76 -16.89 -5.58
C GLN A 140 1.74 -18.01 -5.29
N ILE A 141 1.02 -17.90 -4.19
CA ILE A 141 -0.01 -18.88 -3.82
C ILE A 141 -1.16 -18.85 -4.83
N ALA A 142 -1.62 -17.66 -5.24
CA ALA A 142 -2.70 -17.56 -6.24
C ALA A 142 -2.31 -18.15 -7.60
N GLN A 143 -1.07 -17.92 -8.05
CA GLN A 143 -0.52 -18.50 -9.27
C GLN A 143 -0.41 -20.03 -9.19
N SER A 144 -0.17 -20.60 -8.01
CA SER A 144 -0.19 -22.06 -7.81
C SER A 144 -1.57 -22.69 -8.09
N TYR A 145 -2.64 -21.90 -8.00
CA TYR A 145 -4.01 -22.30 -8.39
C TYR A 145 -4.35 -21.96 -9.86
N GLY A 146 -3.39 -21.43 -10.62
CA GLY A 146 -3.53 -21.13 -12.05
C GLY A 146 -4.11 -19.76 -12.38
N VAL A 147 -4.15 -18.83 -11.41
CA VAL A 147 -4.58 -17.45 -11.64
C VAL A 147 -3.43 -16.63 -12.24
N GLN A 148 -3.69 -15.91 -13.34
CA GLN A 148 -2.77 -14.91 -13.87
C GLN A 148 -2.90 -13.60 -13.08
N VAL A 149 -1.79 -13.03 -12.63
CA VAL A 149 -1.80 -11.82 -11.79
C VAL A 149 -1.15 -10.66 -12.52
N HIS A 150 -1.90 -9.57 -12.63
CA HIS A 150 -1.50 -8.34 -13.30
C HIS A 150 -1.35 -7.22 -12.28
N LEU A 151 -0.19 -6.58 -12.27
CA LEU A 151 0.12 -5.47 -11.38
C LEU A 151 -0.16 -4.12 -12.04
N LEU A 152 -0.79 -3.21 -11.31
CA LEU A 152 -0.96 -1.82 -11.68
C LEU A 152 -0.29 -0.94 -10.62
N GLY A 153 0.76 -0.24 -11.02
CA GLY A 153 1.46 0.74 -10.18
C GLY A 153 1.02 2.17 -10.49
N ILE A 154 1.35 3.08 -9.57
CA ILE A 154 1.21 4.53 -9.76
C ILE A 154 2.57 5.16 -9.52
N ASN A 155 3.16 5.69 -10.58
CA ASN A 155 4.47 6.36 -10.60
C ASN A 155 5.46 5.83 -9.52
N PRO A 156 5.78 4.53 -9.52
CA PRO A 156 6.62 3.93 -8.49
C PRO A 156 8.02 4.57 -8.51
N GLY A 157 8.56 4.85 -7.32
CA GLY A 157 9.93 5.36 -7.19
C GLY A 157 10.98 4.33 -7.62
N PRO A 158 12.21 4.78 -7.96
CA PRO A 158 13.27 3.92 -8.50
C PRO A 158 13.67 2.76 -7.59
N ASP A 159 13.60 2.94 -6.26
CA ASP A 159 13.94 1.91 -5.26
C ASP A 159 12.70 1.36 -4.52
N SER A 160 11.51 1.44 -5.13
CA SER A 160 10.29 1.01 -4.47
C SER A 160 10.12 -0.51 -4.45
N SER A 161 9.54 -1.04 -3.37
CA SER A 161 9.15 -2.46 -3.24
C SER A 161 8.28 -2.99 -4.40
N PHE A 162 7.69 -2.08 -5.17
CA PHE A 162 7.03 -2.38 -6.44
C PHE A 162 7.88 -3.24 -7.37
N ALA A 163 9.20 -3.04 -7.45
CA ALA A 163 10.07 -3.81 -8.34
C ALA A 163 10.11 -5.30 -8.00
N TYR A 164 9.98 -5.67 -6.72
CA TYR A 164 9.89 -7.07 -6.32
C TYR A 164 8.54 -7.68 -6.71
N LEU A 165 7.45 -6.92 -6.56
CA LEU A 165 6.12 -7.37 -6.95
C LEU A 165 5.98 -7.51 -8.47
N VAL A 166 6.62 -6.63 -9.25
CA VAL A 166 6.71 -6.75 -10.71
C VAL A 166 7.33 -8.07 -11.16
N ARG A 167 8.31 -8.60 -10.41
CA ARG A 167 8.97 -9.88 -10.74
C ARG A 167 8.09 -11.09 -10.44
N GLU A 168 7.14 -10.96 -9.52
CA GLU A 168 6.21 -12.05 -9.18
C GLU A 168 4.98 -12.06 -10.11
N CYS A 169 4.50 -10.90 -10.53
CA CYS A 169 3.29 -10.80 -11.37
C CYS A 169 3.56 -11.14 -12.84
N ASP A 170 2.56 -11.69 -13.52
CA ASP A 170 2.62 -12.07 -14.94
C ASP A 170 2.79 -10.86 -15.88
N THR A 171 2.16 -9.73 -15.55
CA THR A 171 2.34 -8.46 -16.28
C THR A 171 2.30 -7.29 -15.32
N SER A 172 2.91 -6.16 -15.69
CA SER A 172 2.77 -4.91 -14.95
C SER A 172 2.44 -3.73 -15.86
N ARG A 173 1.76 -2.73 -15.30
CA ARG A 173 1.53 -1.41 -15.90
C ARG A 173 1.70 -0.32 -14.87
N ILE A 174 1.94 0.90 -15.35
CA ILE A 174 2.11 2.07 -14.52
C ILE A 174 1.16 3.15 -15.02
N TRP A 175 0.38 3.71 -14.10
CA TRP A 175 -0.31 4.97 -14.30
C TRP A 175 0.60 6.15 -13.96
N GLY A 176 0.68 7.09 -14.90
CA GLY A 176 1.42 8.33 -14.74
C GLY A 176 0.52 9.49 -14.33
N ALA A 177 1.08 10.71 -14.30
CA ALA A 177 0.32 11.90 -13.93
C ALA A 177 -0.90 12.15 -14.83
N SER A 178 -0.80 11.86 -16.13
CA SER A 178 -1.88 12.02 -17.10
C SER A 178 -3.06 11.06 -16.89
N ASP A 179 -2.82 9.90 -16.26
CA ASP A 179 -3.88 8.96 -15.90
C ASP A 179 -4.54 9.39 -14.59
N ILE A 180 -3.73 9.70 -13.57
CA ILE A 180 -4.20 10.08 -12.23
C ILE A 180 -5.05 11.35 -12.26
N ARG A 181 -4.66 12.36 -13.05
CA ARG A 181 -5.38 13.64 -13.18
C ARG A 181 -6.78 13.50 -13.80
N ARG A 182 -7.17 12.31 -14.30
CA ARG A 182 -8.52 12.06 -14.84
C ARG A 182 -9.54 11.79 -13.76
N PHE A 183 -9.12 11.34 -12.58
CA PHE A 183 -10.03 10.94 -11.51
C PHE A 183 -9.63 11.40 -10.12
N LEU A 184 -8.40 11.87 -9.88
CA LEU A 184 -7.97 12.34 -8.57
C LEU A 184 -7.69 13.83 -8.60
N PHE A 185 -8.33 14.57 -7.70
CA PHE A 185 -8.33 16.04 -7.69
C PHE A 185 -8.05 16.57 -6.28
N LEU A 186 -7.53 17.80 -6.21
CA LEU A 186 -7.53 18.57 -4.97
C LEU A 186 -8.97 19.02 -4.69
N ARG A 187 -9.44 18.87 -3.45
CA ARG A 187 -10.67 19.52 -3.01
C ARG A 187 -10.45 21.03 -3.15
N ALA A 188 -11.38 21.70 -3.82
CA ALA A 188 -11.44 23.16 -3.71
C ALA A 188 -11.64 23.45 -2.21
N GLN A 189 -10.76 24.25 -1.61
CA GLN A 189 -11.12 24.89 -0.36
C GLN A 189 -12.31 25.78 -0.68
N GLU A 190 -13.51 25.41 -0.24
CA GLU A 190 -14.55 26.39 -0.04
C GLU A 190 -13.93 27.42 0.90
N GLN A 191 -13.58 28.60 0.36
CA GLN A 191 -13.31 29.75 1.20
C GLN A 191 -14.59 29.95 2.01
N SER A 192 -14.51 29.70 3.32
CA SER A 192 -15.57 30.05 4.25
C SER A 192 -15.88 31.53 4.05
N ALA A 193 -16.97 31.82 3.33
CA ALA A 193 -17.61 33.12 3.37
C ALA A 193 -18.38 33.20 4.70
N ASP A 194 -17.66 33.13 5.81
CA ASP A 194 -18.15 33.58 7.11
C ASP A 194 -18.12 35.11 7.09
N GLY A 195 -19.09 35.69 6.37
CA GLY A 195 -19.54 37.04 6.66
C GLY A 195 -20.42 36.97 7.93
N PRO A 196 -20.24 37.87 8.91
CA PRO A 196 -21.08 37.85 10.11
C PRO A 196 -22.53 38.11 9.70
N MET A 197 -23.38 37.09 9.80
CA MET A 197 -24.83 37.26 9.69
C MET A 197 -25.28 38.18 10.83
N SER A 198 -25.66 39.41 10.46
CA SER A 198 -26.38 40.31 11.33
C SER A 198 -27.67 39.66 11.80
N SER A 199 -27.81 39.56 13.12
CA SER A 199 -29.02 39.23 13.83
C SER A 199 -30.15 40.18 13.42
N ALA A 200 -31.16 39.66 12.73
CA ALA A 200 -32.45 40.33 12.55
C ALA A 200 -33.53 39.48 13.20
N SER A 201 -33.76 39.72 14.49
CA SER A 201 -34.98 39.34 15.18
C SER A 201 -36.17 40.10 14.58
N GLY A 202 -37.25 39.39 14.27
CA GLY A 202 -38.54 40.05 14.02
C GLY A 202 -39.56 39.22 13.25
N ILE A 203 -40.33 38.36 13.94
CA ILE A 203 -41.69 38.02 13.51
C ILE A 203 -42.60 37.95 14.75
N PRO A 204 -43.62 38.79 14.88
CA PRO A 204 -44.73 38.56 15.79
C PRO A 204 -45.89 37.84 15.07
N GLY A 205 -46.28 36.71 15.68
CA GLY A 205 -47.61 36.09 15.77
C GLY A 205 -48.58 36.10 14.58
N VAL A 206 -49.00 34.90 14.15
CA VAL A 206 -50.42 34.59 13.86
C VAL A 206 -50.75 33.19 14.39
N VAL A 207 -51.90 33.13 15.07
CA VAL A 207 -52.56 32.00 15.73
C VAL A 207 -53.59 31.35 14.80
N GLY A 208 -53.81 30.03 14.99
CA GLY A 208 -54.94 29.23 14.47
C GLY A 208 -54.49 28.12 13.51
N GLY A 209 -54.90 26.85 13.58
CA GLY A 209 -55.88 26.13 14.39
C GLY A 209 -56.33 24.88 13.58
N TYR A 210 -56.34 23.71 14.22
CA TYR A 210 -57.06 22.44 13.87
C TYR A 210 -56.82 21.81 12.46
N GLY A 211 -56.08 20.71 12.28
CA GLY A 211 -56.41 19.31 12.61
C GLY A 211 -56.54 18.47 11.29
N PRO A 212 -56.73 17.14 11.30
CA PRO A 212 -55.98 16.06 11.94
C PRO A 212 -55.30 15.08 10.93
N ARG A 213 -54.47 14.20 11.51
CA ARG A 213 -53.80 13.00 10.95
C ARG A 213 -54.79 11.96 10.37
N PRO A 214 -54.34 11.13 9.42
CA PRO A 214 -54.77 9.73 9.35
C PRO A 214 -53.58 8.75 9.53
N SER A 215 -53.70 7.90 10.54
CA SER A 215 -53.25 6.49 10.57
C SER A 215 -54.17 5.67 9.63
N GLU A 216 -53.94 4.47 9.11
CA GLU A 216 -53.01 3.36 9.34
C GLU A 216 -53.27 2.35 8.19
N SER A 217 -52.24 1.63 7.70
CA SER A 217 -52.30 0.27 7.10
C SER A 217 -50.93 0.01 6.47
N GLY A 218 -50.08 -0.90 6.92
CA GLY A 218 -50.34 -2.29 7.30
C GLY A 218 -49.57 -3.18 6.32
N ILE A 219 -48.24 -3.25 6.46
CA ILE A 219 -47.40 -4.24 5.75
C ILE A 219 -46.63 -5.02 6.82
N PRO A 220 -46.76 -6.36 6.89
CA PRO A 220 -46.13 -7.15 7.94
C PRO A 220 -44.62 -7.29 7.70
N ILE A 221 -43.86 -7.08 8.76
CA ILE A 221 -42.43 -7.40 8.87
C ILE A 221 -42.31 -8.91 9.14
N PRO A 222 -41.60 -9.70 8.31
CA PRO A 222 -41.31 -11.08 8.67
C PRO A 222 -40.27 -11.13 9.80
N THR A 223 -40.70 -11.68 10.93
CA THR A 223 -39.89 -12.05 12.09
C THR A 223 -39.01 -13.28 11.80
N SER A 224 -37.78 -13.22 12.30
CA SER A 224 -36.78 -14.27 12.65
C SER A 224 -36.88 -15.70 12.05
N PRO A 225 -35.75 -16.30 11.61
CA PRO A 225 -35.69 -17.70 11.20
C PRO A 225 -35.72 -18.67 12.41
N PRO A 226 -36.11 -19.94 12.21
CA PRO A 226 -36.27 -20.93 13.27
C PRO A 226 -34.92 -21.49 13.79
N PRO A 227 -34.89 -22.06 15.01
CA PRO A 227 -33.66 -22.64 15.57
C PRO A 227 -33.37 -24.01 14.93
N MET A 228 -32.19 -24.16 14.32
CA MET A 228 -31.65 -25.49 14.01
C MET A 228 -30.82 -25.98 15.19
N SER A 229 -31.40 -26.90 15.95
CA SER A 229 -30.69 -27.84 16.81
C SER A 229 -29.91 -28.83 15.95
N GLY A 230 -28.59 -28.84 16.07
CA GLY A 230 -27.72 -29.80 15.41
C GLY A 230 -26.26 -29.51 15.76
N GLU A 231 -25.82 -30.01 16.91
CA GLU A 231 -24.41 -29.97 17.29
C GLU A 231 -23.56 -30.77 16.29
N PRO A 232 -22.43 -30.23 15.79
CA PRO A 232 -21.43 -31.06 15.13
C PRO A 232 -20.61 -31.77 16.21
N VAL A 233 -20.87 -33.07 16.37
CA VAL A 233 -20.04 -33.99 17.14
C VAL A 233 -18.63 -33.99 16.53
N TRP A 234 -17.68 -33.36 17.22
CA TRP A 234 -16.26 -33.63 17.03
C TRP A 234 -15.93 -34.96 17.72
N SER A 235 -15.44 -35.93 16.96
CA SER A 235 -14.73 -37.09 17.51
C SER A 235 -13.40 -37.27 16.77
N PRO A 236 -12.29 -37.46 17.50
CA PRO A 236 -10.94 -37.52 16.94
C PRO A 236 -10.65 -38.92 16.38
N ALA A 237 -10.01 -38.98 15.22
CA ALA A 237 -9.49 -40.24 14.67
C ALA A 237 -7.99 -40.40 15.00
N SER A 238 -7.64 -41.56 15.53
CA SER A 238 -6.31 -42.17 15.63
C SER A 238 -6.52 -43.70 15.77
N PRO A 239 -5.50 -44.57 15.64
CA PRO A 239 -4.65 -44.85 14.47
C PRO A 239 -4.63 -46.37 14.07
N HIS A 240 -4.04 -46.68 12.88
CA HIS A 240 -3.45 -47.95 12.38
C HIS A 240 -4.17 -49.32 12.55
N SER A 241 -4.37 -50.16 11.50
CA SER A 241 -3.42 -51.16 10.92
C SER A 241 -4.17 -52.11 9.91
N PRO A 242 -3.65 -53.28 9.45
CA PRO A 242 -2.96 -53.53 8.17
C PRO A 242 -3.62 -54.65 7.30
N HIS A 243 -2.88 -55.17 6.29
CA HIS A 243 -3.09 -56.36 5.40
C HIS A 243 -3.18 -55.97 3.90
N GLY A 244 -2.56 -56.61 2.90
CA GLY A 244 -1.67 -57.78 2.81
C GLY A 244 -1.79 -58.48 1.43
N GLY A 245 -0.81 -58.27 0.53
CA GLY A 245 -0.38 -59.13 -0.62
C GLY A 245 -1.26 -59.23 -1.89
N PRO A 246 -0.80 -59.85 -3.02
CA PRO A 246 0.55 -60.32 -3.46
C PRO A 246 1.05 -59.54 -4.74
N GLY A 247 2.28 -59.54 -5.27
CA GLY A 247 3.42 -60.47 -5.28
C GLY A 247 3.71 -60.95 -6.71
N ILE A 248 4.54 -60.25 -7.52
CA ILE A 248 5.13 -60.72 -8.80
C ILE A 248 6.60 -60.24 -8.87
N PRO A 249 7.57 -61.06 -9.35
CA PRO A 249 8.97 -61.00 -8.93
C PRO A 249 9.91 -60.14 -9.81
N MET A 250 11.10 -59.94 -9.24
CA MET A 250 12.23 -59.10 -9.65
C MET A 250 12.86 -59.46 -11.01
N SER A 251 13.39 -58.42 -11.66
CA SER A 251 14.58 -58.49 -12.52
C SER A 251 15.59 -57.42 -12.07
N GLU A 252 16.86 -57.81 -12.07
CA GLU A 252 18.04 -57.21 -11.41
C GLU A 252 18.37 -55.73 -11.68
N PRO A 253 19.16 -55.07 -10.79
CA PRO A 253 19.39 -53.64 -10.81
C PRO A 253 20.55 -53.23 -11.73
N ARG A 254 20.34 -52.18 -12.55
CA ARG A 254 21.42 -51.40 -13.16
C ARG A 254 21.84 -50.26 -12.20
N PRO A 255 23.14 -49.91 -12.14
CA PRO A 255 23.67 -48.95 -11.18
C PRO A 255 23.22 -47.51 -11.54
N GLY A 256 22.61 -46.84 -10.56
CA GLY A 256 22.34 -45.40 -10.63
C GLY A 256 23.61 -44.58 -10.39
N PRO A 257 23.67 -43.33 -10.91
CA PRO A 257 24.84 -42.47 -10.75
C PRO A 257 25.00 -42.02 -9.31
N VAL A 258 26.25 -42.04 -8.85
CA VAL A 258 26.70 -41.69 -7.50
C VAL A 258 26.31 -40.25 -7.16
N GLY A 259 25.54 -40.08 -6.09
CA GLY A 259 25.21 -38.78 -5.50
C GLY A 259 26.44 -38.15 -4.85
N GLY A 260 27.15 -37.31 -5.61
CA GLY A 260 28.14 -36.37 -5.09
C GLY A 260 27.45 -35.16 -4.46
N ARG A 261 27.62 -35.01 -3.15
CA ARG A 261 27.15 -33.89 -2.32
C ARG A 261 28.01 -32.66 -2.63
N TRP A 262 27.50 -31.71 -3.40
CA TRP A 262 28.18 -30.45 -3.76
C TRP A 262 28.27 -29.44 -2.61
N ASN A 263 28.50 -29.86 -1.37
CA ASN A 263 28.51 -28.95 -0.21
C ASN A 263 29.64 -29.17 0.80
N ASP A 264 30.65 -29.98 0.49
CA ASP A 264 31.80 -30.18 1.39
C ASP A 264 33.10 -29.60 0.79
N LEU A 265 33.08 -28.31 0.43
CA LEU A 265 34.30 -27.50 0.35
C LEU A 265 34.48 -26.80 1.71
N PRO A 266 35.66 -26.89 2.36
CA PRO A 266 35.92 -26.18 3.61
C PRO A 266 35.77 -24.69 3.35
N SER A 267 34.77 -24.08 3.97
CA SER A 267 34.60 -22.63 3.98
C SER A 267 35.81 -22.05 4.70
N GLU A 268 36.61 -21.24 4.02
CA GLU A 268 37.60 -20.42 4.73
C GLU A 268 36.86 -19.65 5.84
N PRO A 269 37.41 -19.58 7.06
CA PRO A 269 36.80 -18.79 8.12
C PRO A 269 36.71 -17.35 7.64
N ARG A 270 35.48 -16.88 7.41
CA ARG A 270 35.19 -15.49 7.07
C ARG A 270 35.89 -14.62 8.13
N PRO A 271 36.73 -13.66 7.74
CA PRO A 271 37.43 -12.82 8.70
C PRO A 271 36.39 -12.16 9.61
N PRO A 272 36.66 -12.00 10.93
CA PRO A 272 35.72 -11.36 11.83
C PRO A 272 35.41 -9.96 11.30
N GLU A 273 34.14 -9.71 10.92
CA GLU A 273 33.65 -8.36 10.64
C GLU A 273 33.87 -7.53 11.91
N ILE A 274 34.90 -6.69 11.92
CA ILE A 274 35.17 -5.78 13.03
C ILE A 274 33.92 -4.90 13.17
N PRO A 275 33.24 -4.85 14.34
CA PRO A 275 32.09 -4.01 14.52
C PRO A 275 32.48 -2.56 14.19
N VAL A 276 31.84 -1.98 13.18
CA VAL A 276 32.09 -0.60 12.76
C VAL A 276 31.77 0.30 13.94
N SER A 277 32.76 1.08 14.40
CA SER A 277 32.54 2.05 15.48
C SER A 277 31.38 2.97 15.13
N ILE A 278 30.54 3.29 16.13
CA ILE A 278 29.39 4.18 15.97
C ILE A 278 29.79 5.51 15.32
N ASP A 279 30.96 6.05 15.65
CA ASP A 279 31.46 7.31 15.11
C ASP A 279 31.76 7.23 13.61
N VAL A 280 32.26 6.07 13.16
CA VAL A 280 32.53 5.79 11.75
C VAL A 280 31.23 5.61 10.98
N ALA A 281 30.27 4.87 11.57
CA ALA A 281 28.95 4.68 10.97
C ALA A 281 28.20 6.02 10.83
N ILE A 282 28.16 6.83 11.90
CA ILE A 282 27.56 8.16 11.87
C ILE A 282 28.24 9.05 10.83
N SER A 283 29.57 9.11 10.85
CA SER A 283 30.33 9.95 9.91
C SER A 283 30.09 9.59 8.44
N GLN A 284 30.07 8.30 8.12
CA GLN A 284 29.86 7.84 6.74
C GLN A 284 28.43 8.08 6.28
N GLU A 285 27.45 7.85 7.14
CA GLU A 285 26.04 8.07 6.78
C GLU A 285 25.69 9.55 6.66
N ILE A 286 26.28 10.43 7.48
CA ILE A 286 26.13 11.88 7.31
C ILE A 286 26.69 12.32 5.97
N SER A 287 27.93 11.92 5.64
CA SER A 287 28.55 12.28 4.35
C SER A 287 27.74 11.76 3.16
N ALA A 288 27.25 10.52 3.25
CA ALA A 288 26.43 9.93 2.19
C ALA A 288 25.05 10.58 2.10
N ALA A 289 24.46 11.05 3.20
CA ALA A 289 23.19 11.76 3.19
C ALA A 289 23.35 13.14 2.53
N ILE A 290 24.42 13.86 2.87
CA ILE A 290 24.73 15.18 2.31
C ILE A 290 25.07 15.10 0.83
N ALA A 291 25.87 14.12 0.41
CA ALA A 291 26.26 13.94 -0.99
C ALA A 291 25.11 13.58 -1.94
N ARG A 292 23.95 13.17 -1.41
CA ARG A 292 22.75 12.84 -2.20
C ARG A 292 21.83 14.05 -2.42
N LEU A 293 22.12 15.19 -1.78
CA LEU A 293 21.28 16.36 -1.88
C LEU A 293 21.42 17.01 -3.26
N ASP A 294 20.29 17.24 -3.92
CA ASP A 294 20.25 18.00 -5.17
C ASP A 294 20.22 19.53 -4.92
N GLU A 295 20.36 20.31 -5.99
CA GLU A 295 20.40 21.79 -5.91
C GLU A 295 19.12 22.38 -5.28
N PHE A 296 17.97 21.77 -5.54
CA PHE A 296 16.68 22.23 -5.01
C PHE A 296 16.55 21.90 -3.51
N GLU A 297 17.02 20.72 -3.11
CA GLU A 297 17.09 20.30 -1.71
C GLU A 297 18.06 21.16 -0.92
N ILE A 298 19.22 21.52 -1.48
CA ILE A 298 20.17 22.44 -0.86
C ILE A 298 19.53 23.82 -0.63
N GLN A 299 18.82 24.37 -1.62
CA GLN A 299 18.11 25.65 -1.46
C GLN A 299 17.00 25.60 -0.41
N ARG A 300 16.23 24.51 -0.36
CA ARG A 300 15.21 24.26 0.66
C ARG A 300 15.80 24.11 2.06
N LEU A 301 16.97 23.48 2.16
CA LEU A 301 17.68 23.36 3.43
C LEU A 301 18.21 24.72 3.90
N ARG A 302 18.71 25.59 3.02
CA ARG A 302 19.11 26.96 3.39
C ARG A 302 17.98 27.73 4.08
N SER A 303 16.77 27.70 3.52
CA SER A 303 15.61 28.39 4.10
C SER A 303 15.13 27.75 5.41
N THR A 304 15.14 26.42 5.51
CA THR A 304 14.72 25.69 6.71
C THR A 304 15.71 25.85 7.87
N THR A 305 17.02 25.82 7.59
CA THR A 305 18.07 25.94 8.61
C THR A 305 18.12 27.35 9.20
N GLN A 306 17.77 28.39 8.43
CA GLN A 306 17.58 29.76 8.92
C GLN A 306 16.39 29.88 9.91
N MET A 307 15.34 29.08 9.71
CA MET A 307 14.15 29.09 10.57
C MET A 307 14.27 28.21 11.82
N SER A 308 15.13 27.19 11.79
CA SER A 308 15.30 26.23 12.90
C SER A 308 16.74 25.70 12.96
N PRO A 309 17.68 26.47 13.53
CA PRO A 309 19.12 26.19 13.46
C PRO A 309 19.59 24.94 14.24
N ASN A 310 18.72 24.36 15.07
CA ASN A 310 19.09 23.26 16.00
C ASN A 310 18.33 21.95 15.75
N SER A 311 17.61 21.81 14.63
CA SER A 311 16.83 20.58 14.35
C SER A 311 17.11 20.03 12.96
N VAL A 312 17.51 18.76 12.90
CA VAL A 312 17.68 18.05 11.62
C VAL A 312 16.30 17.88 10.99
N PRO A 313 16.10 18.30 9.72
CA PRO A 313 14.84 18.11 9.03
C PRO A 313 14.41 16.65 9.04
N SER A 314 13.13 16.39 9.32
CA SER A 314 12.60 15.03 9.50
C SER A 314 12.75 14.14 8.25
N SER A 315 12.84 14.74 7.06
CA SER A 315 13.13 14.07 5.79
C SER A 315 14.54 13.49 5.72
N LEU A 316 15.49 14.03 6.49
CA LEU A 316 16.89 13.58 6.54
C LEU A 316 17.20 12.80 7.83
N ASP A 317 16.56 13.15 8.95
CA ASP A 317 16.74 12.53 10.27
C ASP A 317 16.35 11.04 10.24
N ARG A 318 15.10 10.74 9.86
CA ARG A 318 14.55 9.36 9.95
C ARG A 318 15.28 8.37 9.03
N PRO A 319 15.54 8.69 7.74
CA PRO A 319 16.22 7.75 6.86
C PRO A 319 17.68 7.52 7.25
N THR A 320 18.38 8.54 7.74
CA THR A 320 19.79 8.43 8.13
C THR A 320 19.95 7.63 9.41
N LEU A 321 19.08 7.84 10.40
CA LEU A 321 19.02 7.01 11.61
C LEU A 321 18.74 5.53 11.30
N ALA A 322 17.85 5.25 10.35
CA ALA A 322 17.57 3.88 9.91
C ALA A 322 18.79 3.21 9.27
N ARG A 323 19.56 3.95 8.45
CA ARG A 323 20.81 3.45 7.86
C ARG A 323 21.89 3.21 8.91
N ILE A 324 22.08 4.12 9.86
CA ILE A 324 23.04 3.94 10.96
C ILE A 324 22.65 2.71 11.78
N ARG A 325 21.37 2.53 12.13
CA ARG A 325 20.83 1.36 12.84
C ARG A 325 21.16 0.06 12.11
N ASN A 326 20.92 0.00 10.80
CA ASN A 326 21.17 -1.19 9.99
C ASN A 326 22.67 -1.52 9.91
N ARG A 327 23.52 -0.49 9.90
CA ARG A 327 24.99 -0.64 9.84
C ARG A 327 25.60 -1.14 11.15
N ILE A 328 25.11 -0.65 12.29
CA ILE A 328 25.56 -1.08 13.62
C ILE A 328 24.82 -2.32 14.14
N ARG A 329 23.79 -2.78 13.41
CA ARG A 329 22.90 -3.92 13.75
C ARG A 329 22.31 -3.86 15.16
N ARG A 330 22.08 -2.66 15.68
CA ARG A 330 21.40 -2.40 16.96
C ARG A 330 20.73 -1.03 16.96
N HIS A 331 19.83 -0.81 17.91
CA HIS A 331 19.26 0.51 18.14
C HIS A 331 20.32 1.49 18.66
N LEU A 332 20.20 2.76 18.23
CA LEU A 332 20.97 3.86 18.77
C LEU A 332 20.40 4.26 20.13
N THR A 333 21.27 4.52 21.09
CA THR A 333 20.92 5.13 22.37
C THR A 333 20.53 6.60 22.19
N ASP A 334 19.91 7.20 23.20
CA ASP A 334 19.57 8.63 23.19
C ASP A 334 20.80 9.53 23.00
N SER A 335 21.91 9.17 23.64
CA SER A 335 23.18 9.86 23.51
C SER A 335 23.73 9.81 22.09
N GLU A 336 23.63 8.65 21.42
CA GLU A 336 24.09 8.47 20.03
C GLU A 336 23.19 9.20 19.03
N ARG A 337 21.87 9.25 19.27
CA ARG A 337 20.95 10.06 18.47
C ARG A 337 21.25 11.55 18.61
N LYS A 338 21.59 12.01 19.81
CA LYS A 338 21.99 13.40 20.08
C LYS A 338 23.33 13.74 19.41
N LEU A 339 24.31 12.84 19.48
CA LEU A 339 25.60 12.98 18.83
C LEU A 339 25.47 13.05 17.30
N TYR A 340 24.69 12.15 16.70
CA TYR A 340 24.36 12.18 15.28
C TYR A 340 23.76 13.52 14.84
N ARG A 341 22.73 14.02 15.56
CA ARG A 341 22.06 15.27 15.18
C ARG A 341 22.98 16.48 15.28
N GLY A 342 23.84 16.53 16.31
CA GLY A 342 24.85 17.57 16.44
C GLY A 342 25.86 17.56 15.28
N GLU A 343 26.40 16.40 14.96
CA GLU A 343 27.35 16.25 13.85
C GLU A 343 26.72 16.50 12.48
N PHE A 344 25.46 16.09 12.27
CA PHE A 344 24.74 16.34 11.04
C PHE A 344 24.56 17.84 10.79
N MET A 345 24.13 18.59 11.81
CA MET A 345 23.93 20.04 11.69
C MET A 345 25.26 20.79 11.49
N ARG A 346 26.34 20.35 12.15
CA ARG A 346 27.67 20.94 11.95
C ARG A 346 28.13 20.81 10.49
N ARG A 347 28.03 19.61 9.90
CA ARG A 347 28.43 19.38 8.50
C ARG A 347 27.49 20.03 7.49
N LEU A 348 26.19 20.08 7.82
CA LEU A 348 25.22 20.78 6.99
C LEU A 348 25.54 22.28 6.93
N ALA A 349 25.86 22.91 8.07
CA ALA A 349 26.27 24.31 8.12
C ALA A 349 27.55 24.56 7.31
N GLU A 350 28.57 23.71 7.44
CA GLU A 350 29.81 23.78 6.65
C GLU A 350 29.57 23.72 5.14
N MET A 351 28.63 22.89 4.69
CA MET A 351 28.23 22.82 3.27
C MET A 351 27.44 24.07 2.83
N LEU A 352 26.54 24.56 3.68
CA LEU A 352 25.65 25.66 3.33
C LEU A 352 26.36 27.02 3.30
N ASP A 353 27.38 27.23 4.12
CA ASP A 353 28.23 28.43 4.17
C ASP A 353 29.32 28.46 3.06
N GLY A 354 29.43 27.40 2.25
CA GLY A 354 30.30 27.37 1.07
C GLY A 354 29.76 28.22 -0.11
N PRO A 355 30.62 28.58 -1.09
CA PRO A 355 30.20 29.31 -2.29
C PRO A 355 29.11 28.51 -3.03
N PRO A 356 28.05 29.16 -3.55
CA PRO A 356 27.01 28.46 -4.29
C PRO A 356 27.61 27.74 -5.50
N PRO A 357 27.11 26.53 -5.86
CA PRO A 357 27.57 25.84 -7.05
C PRO A 357 27.34 26.71 -8.29
N PRO A 358 28.22 26.64 -9.31
CA PRO A 358 28.02 27.39 -10.55
C PRO A 358 26.71 26.95 -11.21
N PRO A 359 25.98 27.88 -11.86
CA PRO A 359 24.73 27.54 -12.55
C PRO A 359 24.99 26.45 -13.60
N PRO A 360 24.01 25.57 -13.87
CA PRO A 360 24.15 24.55 -14.89
C PRO A 360 24.52 25.21 -16.22
N SER A 361 25.65 24.80 -16.80
CA SER A 361 26.08 25.29 -18.10
C SER A 361 25.03 24.89 -19.13
N GLU A 362 24.31 25.88 -19.67
CA GLU A 362 23.48 25.73 -20.86
C GLU A 362 24.37 25.34 -22.05
N ASN A 363 24.61 24.05 -22.19
CA ASN A 363 25.15 23.45 -23.41
C ASN A 363 24.32 22.21 -23.73
N PHE A 364 23.07 22.44 -24.12
CA PHE A 364 22.42 21.56 -25.09
C PHE A 364 22.82 22.04 -26.48
N ASN A 365 23.77 21.34 -27.09
CA ASN A 365 23.97 21.39 -28.53
C ASN A 365 23.94 19.97 -29.08
N TYR A 366 22.82 19.69 -29.75
CA TYR A 366 22.44 18.62 -30.69
C TYR A 366 22.69 17.16 -30.34
#